data_AF-A0A2A8VAC2-F1
#
_entry.id   AF-A0A2A8VAC2-F1
#
_cell.length_a   1.000
_cell.length_b   1.000
_cell.length_c   1.000
_cell.angle_alpha   90.00
_cell.angle_beta   90.00
_cell.angle_gamma   90.00
#
_symmetry.space_group_name_H-M   'P 1'
#
loop_
_entity.id
_entity.type
_entity.pdbx_description
1 polymer ?
#
loop_
_entity_poly.entity_id
_entity_poly.type
_entity_poly.pdbx_seq_one_letter_code
_entity_poly.pdbx_strand_id
1 'polypeptide(L)' 'MDVTLKVQVTHLEMEKKRLELQYFALHHGFTHPTTVRLSQELDQLFNLYLQLNQK' A
#
# COMPACT_ATOMS: atom_id res chain seq x y z
N MET A 1 -16.77 -3.94 13.15
CA MET A 1 -16.32 -2.97 12.13
C MET A 1 -16.82 -3.45 10.78
N ASP A 2 -17.62 -2.63 10.12
CA ASP A 2 -18.25 -2.89 8.83
C ASP A 2 -17.21 -3.18 7.72
N VAL A 3 -17.47 -4.18 6.86
CA VAL A 3 -16.53 -4.60 5.80
C VAL A 3 -16.26 -3.45 4.84
N THR A 4 -17.27 -2.65 4.52
CA THR A 4 -17.16 -1.48 3.64
C THR A 4 -16.19 -0.43 4.20
N LEU A 5 -16.21 -0.25 5.52
CA LEU A 5 -15.35 0.70 6.21
C LEU A 5 -13.89 0.22 6.24
N LYS A 6 -13.67 -1.11 6.37
CA LYS A 6 -12.33 -1.70 6.22
C LYS A 6 -11.77 -1.53 4.81
N VAL A 7 -12.58 -1.76 3.77
CA VAL A 7 -12.17 -1.58 2.37
C VAL A 7 -11.74 -0.14 2.10
N GLN A 8 -12.53 0.84 2.56
CA GLN A 8 -12.21 2.27 2.40
C GLN A 8 -10.92 2.67 3.13
N VAL A 9 -10.74 2.19 4.37
CA VAL A 9 -9.51 2.46 5.15
C VAL A 9 -8.30 1.84 4.46
N THR A 10 -8.38 0.58 4.03
CA THR A 10 -7.30 -0.10 3.31
C THR A 10 -6.97 0.62 1.99
N HIS A 11 -7.98 1.08 1.24
CA HIS A 11 -7.77 1.84 0.01
C HIS A 11 -7.03 3.18 0.26
N LEU A 12 -7.40 3.91 1.31
CA LEU A 12 -6.72 5.15 1.70
C LEU A 12 -5.27 4.91 2.11
N GLU A 13 -5.00 3.84 2.87
CA GLU A 13 -3.64 3.47 3.27
C GLU A 13 -2.77 3.08 2.08
N MET A 14 -3.34 2.38 1.10
CA MET A 14 -2.66 2.04 -0.15
C MET A 14 -2.27 3.30 -0.94
N GLU A 15 -3.18 4.26 -1.08
CA GLU A 15 -2.89 5.50 -1.82
C GLU A 15 -1.79 6.33 -1.14
N LYS A 16 -1.84 6.42 0.19
CA LYS A 16 -0.78 7.07 0.97
C LYS A 16 0.58 6.40 0.76
N LYS A 17 0.66 5.07 0.90
CA LYS A 17 1.92 4.33 0.71
C LYS A 17 2.41 4.38 -0.74
N ARG A 18 1.52 4.44 -1.73
CA ARG A 18 1.88 4.63 -3.14
C ARG A 18 2.59 5.97 -3.35
N LEU A 19 2.08 7.05 -2.76
CA LEU A 19 2.70 8.38 -2.83
C LEU A 19 4.06 8.39 -2.12
N GLU A 20 4.17 7.78 -0.94
CA GLU A 20 5.44 7.65 -0.23
C GLU A 20 6.47 6.85 -1.06
N LEU A 21 6.08 5.70 -1.61
CA LEU A 21 6.95 4.90 -2.47
C LEU A 21 7.42 5.69 -3.68
N GLN A 22 6.53 6.42 -4.35
CA GLN A 22 6.89 7.26 -5.49
C GLN A 22 7.92 8.32 -5.10
N TYR A 23 7.71 8.99 -3.96
CA TYR A 23 8.65 9.97 -3.43
C TYR A 23 10.03 9.34 -3.17
N PHE A 24 10.10 8.23 -2.44
CA PHE A 24 11.36 7.55 -2.14
C PHE A 24 12.03 6.99 -3.39
N ALA A 25 11.27 6.45 -4.34
CA ALA A 25 11.79 5.97 -5.61
C ALA A 25 12.41 7.09 -6.45
N LEU A 26 11.78 8.27 -6.49
CA LEU A 26 12.28 9.44 -7.21
C LEU A 26 13.54 10.03 -6.55
N HIS A 27 13.60 10.06 -5.22
CA HIS A 27 14.72 10.67 -4.50
C HIS A 27 15.90 9.72 -4.25
N HIS A 28 15.66 8.44 -4.04
CA HIS A 28 16.67 7.46 -3.64
C HIS A 28 16.81 6.27 -4.59
N GLY A 29 15.89 6.10 -5.54
CA GLY A 29 15.85 4.96 -6.44
C GLY A 29 15.05 3.77 -5.91
N PHE A 30 14.75 2.83 -6.80
CA PHE A 30 13.98 1.61 -6.49
C PHE A 30 14.76 0.58 -5.67
N THR A 31 16.09 0.65 -5.66
CA THR A 31 16.95 -0.25 -4.89
C THR A 31 17.17 0.20 -3.45
N HIS A 32 16.73 1.40 -3.09
CA HIS A 32 16.89 1.90 -1.73
C HIS A 32 16.09 1.01 -0.75
N PRO A 33 16.67 0.60 0.38
CA PRO A 33 16.00 -0.29 1.33
C PRO A 33 14.61 0.19 1.76
N THR A 34 14.43 1.51 1.92
CA THR A 34 13.14 2.11 2.23
C THR A 34 12.12 1.93 1.11
N THR A 35 12.51 2.10 -0.16
CA THR A 35 11.63 1.92 -1.31
C THR A 35 11.21 0.45 -1.46
N VAL A 36 12.14 -0.48 -1.23
CA VAL A 36 11.86 -1.93 -1.22
C VAL A 36 10.92 -2.31 -0.07
N ARG A 37 11.12 -1.75 1.12
CA ARG A 37 10.19 -2.00 2.24
C ARG A 37 8.80 -1.46 1.94
N LEU A 38 8.71 -0.24 1.41
CA LEU A 38 7.43 0.38 1.03
C LEU A 38 6.71 -0.43 -0.06
N SER A 39 7.45 -1.02 -1.01
CA SER A 39 6.83 -1.85 -2.06
C SER A 39 6.25 -3.14 -1.49
N GLN A 40 6.95 -3.80 -0.57
CA GLN A 40 6.46 -5.00 0.13
C GLN A 40 5.22 -4.70 0.97
N GLU A 41 5.22 -3.58 1.70
CA GLU A 41 4.06 -3.20 2.51
C GLU A 41 2.85 -2.81 1.64
N LEU A 42 3.08 -2.19 0.48
CA LEU A 42 2.01 -1.88 -0.47
C LEU A 42 1.41 -3.16 -1.05
N ASP A 43 2.24 -4.16 -1.38
CA ASP A 43 1.79 -5.47 -1.86
C ASP A 43 0.92 -6.19 -0.81
N GLN A 44 1.31 -6.15 0.47
CA GLN A 44 0.50 -6.71 1.57
C GLN A 44 -0.88 -6.04 1.68
N LEU A 45 -0.95 -4.71 1.49
CA LEU A 45 -2.22 -3.99 1.48
C LEU A 45 -3.09 -4.33 0.26
N PHE A 46 -2.48 -4.52 -0.91
CA PHE A 46 -3.21 -5.01 -2.10
C PHE A 46 -3.82 -6.39 -1.86
N ASN A 47 -3.05 -7.30 -1.26
CA ASN A 47 -3.55 -8.64 -0.91
C ASN A 47 -4.71 -8.57 0.09
N LEU A 48 -4.61 -7.71 1.12
CA LEU A 48 -5.69 -7.47 2.07
C LEU A 48 -6.94 -6.88 1.40
N TYR A 49 -6.77 -5.88 0.54
CA TYR A 49 -7.86 -5.27 -0.21
C TYR A 49 -8.56 -6.29 -1.12
N LEU A 50 -7.80 -7.15 -1.81
CA LEU A 50 -8.34 -8.22 -2.64
C LEU A 50 -9.16 -9.21 -1.82
N GLN A 51 -8.64 -9.65 -0.67
CA GLN A 51 -9.34 -10.55 0.24
C GLN A 51 -10.63 -9.94 0.79
N LEU A 52 -10.65 -8.64 1.06
CA LEU A 52 -11.84 -7.93 1.55
C LEU A 52 -12.90 -7.75 0.46
N ASN A 53 -12.51 -7.63 -0.81
CA ASN A 53 -13.44 -7.50 -1.95
C ASN A 53 -13.95 -8.84 -2.51
N GLN A 54 -13.29 -9.95 -2.19
CA GLN A 54 -13.70 -11.30 -2.61
C GLN A 54 -14.68 -11.99 -1.63
N LYS A 55 -15.07 -11.32 -0.55
CA LYS A 55 -16.06 -11.79 0.44
C LYS A 55 -17.39 -11.10 0.27
#